data_AF-A0A7X0ZZQ0-F1
#
_entry.id   AF-A0A7X0ZZQ0-F1
#
_cell.length_a   1.000
_cell.length_b   1.000
_cell.length_c   1.000
_cell.angle_alpha   90.00
_cell.angle_beta   90.00
_cell.angle_gamma   90.00
#
_symmetry.space_group_name_H-M   'P 1'
#
loop_
_entity.id
_entity.type
_entity.pdbx_description
1 polymer ?
#
loop_
_entity_poly.entity_id
_entity_poly.type
_entity_poly.pdbx_seq_one_letter_code
_entity_poly.pdbx_strand_id
1 'polypeptide(L)'
;MSRKLKKELRNRWYSELDFEINRSLKKENWRDKTTRNARWSQHPFGQTDSGKIDFRGFSFREPSKYHQLFNMDFSYSYSLHEITEGYGMSRGGSFSYSIMEGCLFIHAEMPANLSEKFTDCDFSNAVFVSTRINADFISCNFTNAKMKDVLVGAKFINCDFTKANLTKSAIQRCYFENCIFEDTKFSRTNISGSTFVNARPSDAQIAKCSSADNLKFL
;
A
#
# COMPACT_ATOMS: atom_id res chain seq x y z
N MET A 1 -15.57 -16.32 -4.05
CA MET A 1 -16.02 -15.01 -4.56
C MET A 1 -14.88 -14.14 -5.10
N SER A 2 -13.74 -14.02 -4.41
CA SER A 2 -12.65 -13.09 -4.78
C SER A 2 -12.02 -13.27 -6.16
N ARG A 3 -11.87 -14.49 -6.69
CA ARG A 3 -11.21 -14.71 -8.00
C ARG A 3 -12.02 -14.23 -9.20
N LYS A 4 -13.34 -14.43 -9.19
CA LYS A 4 -14.23 -13.98 -10.29
C LYS A 4 -14.27 -12.45 -10.33
N LEU A 5 -14.50 -11.82 -9.17
CA LEU A 5 -14.53 -10.36 -9.03
C LEU A 5 -13.20 -9.71 -9.42
N LYS A 6 -12.07 -10.28 -8.97
CA LYS A 6 -10.73 -9.83 -9.37
C LYS A 6 -10.57 -9.82 -10.90
N LYS A 7 -10.99 -10.90 -11.57
CA LYS A 7 -10.90 -11.01 -13.03
C LYS A 7 -11.76 -9.98 -13.73
N GLU A 8 -13.00 -9.79 -13.28
CA GLU A 8 -13.93 -8.82 -13.84
C GLU A 8 -13.41 -7.38 -13.72
N LEU A 9 -12.97 -6.97 -12.52
CA LEU A 9 -12.46 -5.63 -12.26
C LEU A 9 -11.15 -5.32 -12.99
N ARG A 10 -10.32 -6.33 -13.28
CA ARG A 10 -9.11 -6.14 -14.10
C ARG A 10 -9.44 -6.10 -15.59
N ASN A 11 -10.34 -6.96 -16.06
CA ASN A 11 -10.67 -7.07 -17.49
C ASN A 11 -11.47 -5.87 -18.04
N ARG A 12 -12.10 -5.05 -17.19
CA ARG A 12 -12.75 -3.80 -17.64
C ARG A 12 -11.75 -2.74 -18.14
N TRP A 13 -10.46 -2.88 -17.81
CA TRP A 13 -9.39 -2.02 -18.28
C TRP A 13 -8.79 -2.58 -19.58
N TYR A 14 -9.40 -2.24 -20.72
CA TYR A 14 -8.82 -2.58 -22.02
C TYR A 14 -7.60 -1.71 -22.33
N SER A 15 -6.66 -2.24 -23.11
CA SER A 15 -5.29 -1.70 -23.25
C SER A 15 -5.22 -0.22 -23.62
N GLU A 16 -6.11 0.26 -24.48
CA GLU A 16 -6.14 1.67 -24.90
C GLU A 16 -6.51 2.60 -23.73
N LEU A 17 -7.63 2.33 -23.04
CA LEU A 17 -8.05 3.10 -21.86
C LEU A 17 -7.00 3.08 -20.74
N ASP A 18 -6.49 1.89 -20.43
CA ASP A 18 -5.45 1.70 -19.41
C ASP A 18 -4.19 2.52 -19.74
N PHE A 19 -3.75 2.50 -21.00
CA PHE A 19 -2.59 3.25 -21.45
C PHE A 19 -2.81 4.76 -21.44
N GLU A 20 -3.96 5.25 -21.93
CA GLU A 20 -4.28 6.67 -21.96
C GLU A 20 -4.25 7.28 -20.57
N ILE A 21 -4.88 6.61 -19.59
CA ILE A 21 -4.89 7.05 -18.21
C ILE A 21 -3.47 7.02 -17.65
N ASN A 22 -2.74 5.90 -17.73
CA ASN A 22 -1.36 5.82 -17.23
C ASN A 22 -0.45 6.90 -17.86
N ARG A 23 -0.58 7.17 -19.16
CA ARG A 23 0.16 8.22 -19.87
C ARG A 23 -0.20 9.61 -19.36
N SER A 24 -1.47 9.85 -19.05
CA SER A 24 -1.94 11.14 -18.52
C SER A 24 -1.32 11.46 -17.16
N LEU A 25 -1.15 10.44 -16.31
CA LEU A 25 -0.63 10.55 -14.94
C LEU A 25 0.88 10.80 -14.86
N LYS A 26 1.64 10.42 -15.90
CA LYS A 26 3.12 10.58 -15.94
C LYS A 26 3.58 12.03 -15.97
N LYS A 27 2.75 12.95 -16.46
CA LYS A 27 3.15 14.35 -16.71
C LYS A 27 3.19 15.21 -15.45
N GLU A 28 2.89 14.63 -14.30
CA GLU A 28 2.64 15.39 -13.10
C GLU A 28 3.81 15.28 -12.12
N ASN A 29 4.42 16.44 -11.87
CA ASN A 29 5.48 16.63 -10.91
C ASN A 29 4.99 17.66 -9.88
N TRP A 30 4.07 17.23 -9.01
CA TRP A 30 3.42 18.09 -8.02
C TRP A 30 4.28 18.32 -6.79
N ARG A 31 5.50 18.85 -6.99
CA ARG A 31 6.26 19.40 -5.86
C ARG A 31 5.46 20.49 -5.12
N ASP A 32 4.52 21.13 -5.81
CA ASP A 32 3.47 21.93 -5.20
C ASP A 32 2.38 21.01 -4.60
N LYS A 33 2.46 20.85 -3.29
CA LYS A 33 1.61 19.99 -2.47
C LYS A 33 0.28 20.65 -2.06
N THR A 34 -0.08 21.78 -2.66
CA THR A 34 -1.33 22.48 -2.38
C THR A 34 -2.40 22.24 -3.46
N THR A 35 -2.03 21.61 -4.58
CA THR A 35 -2.93 21.41 -5.72
C THR A 35 -3.38 19.95 -5.80
N ARG A 36 -4.70 19.72 -5.84
CA ARG A 36 -5.25 18.38 -6.03
C ARG A 36 -4.91 17.83 -7.42
N ASN A 37 -4.68 16.52 -7.47
CA ASN A 37 -4.31 15.82 -8.69
C ASN A 37 -5.48 15.69 -9.68
N ALA A 38 -5.71 16.73 -10.49
CA ALA A 38 -6.88 16.83 -11.37
C ALA A 38 -7.03 15.68 -12.37
N ARG A 39 -5.94 15.03 -12.81
CA ARG A 39 -6.05 13.95 -13.83
C ARG A 39 -6.62 12.65 -13.32
N TRP A 40 -6.62 12.43 -12.00
CA TRP A 40 -7.30 11.29 -11.40
C TRP A 40 -8.83 11.42 -11.42
N SER A 41 -9.36 12.61 -11.76
CA SER A 41 -10.80 12.83 -11.89
C SER A 41 -11.38 12.32 -13.22
N GLN A 42 -10.56 11.94 -14.20
CA GLN A 42 -11.04 11.21 -15.37
C GLN A 42 -11.30 9.75 -14.97
N HIS A 43 -12.43 9.53 -14.29
CA HIS A 43 -12.80 8.22 -13.73
C HIS A 43 -13.73 7.46 -14.69
N PRO A 44 -13.25 6.43 -15.41
CA PRO A 44 -14.05 5.76 -16.44
C PRO A 44 -15.26 5.00 -15.89
N PHE A 45 -15.26 4.68 -14.59
CA PHE A 45 -16.29 3.84 -13.96
C PHE A 45 -17.14 4.57 -12.90
N GLY A 46 -17.02 5.89 -12.80
CA GLY A 46 -17.78 6.69 -11.85
C GLY A 46 -17.33 6.46 -10.40
N GLN A 47 -18.31 6.29 -9.49
CA GLN A 47 -18.09 6.08 -8.07
C GLN A 47 -18.59 4.70 -7.63
N THR A 48 -17.96 4.13 -6.61
CA THR A 48 -18.47 2.92 -5.95
C THR A 48 -19.66 3.26 -5.05
N ASP A 49 -20.38 2.24 -4.57
CA ASP A 49 -21.49 2.41 -3.63
C ASP A 49 -21.09 3.14 -2.34
N SER A 50 -19.80 3.11 -1.98
CA SER A 50 -19.23 3.84 -0.84
C SER A 50 -18.80 5.28 -1.17
N GLY A 51 -19.12 5.78 -2.37
CA GLY A 51 -18.79 7.13 -2.81
C GLY A 51 -17.31 7.35 -3.17
N LYS A 52 -16.52 6.28 -3.34
CA LYS A 52 -15.11 6.35 -3.74
C LYS A 52 -14.99 6.47 -5.25
N ILE A 53 -14.00 7.22 -5.74
CA ILE A 53 -13.70 7.26 -7.18
C ILE A 53 -13.21 5.87 -7.62
N ASP A 54 -13.91 5.24 -8.57
CA ASP A 54 -13.72 3.82 -8.88
C ASP A 54 -12.53 3.57 -9.82
N PHE A 55 -11.40 3.20 -9.24
CA PHE A 55 -10.19 2.74 -9.93
C PHE A 55 -9.90 1.25 -9.66
N ARG A 56 -10.91 0.49 -9.26
CA ARG A 56 -10.74 -0.93 -8.94
C ARG A 56 -10.18 -1.70 -10.14
N GLY A 57 -9.20 -2.56 -9.88
CA GLY A 57 -8.51 -3.36 -10.88
C GLY A 57 -7.54 -2.62 -11.79
N PHE A 58 -7.29 -1.32 -11.57
CA PHE A 58 -6.38 -0.51 -12.37
C PHE A 58 -4.96 -1.10 -12.41
N SER A 59 -4.31 -1.03 -13.57
CA SER A 59 -2.94 -1.51 -13.74
C SER A 59 -1.96 -0.33 -13.75
N PHE A 60 -1.07 -0.30 -12.76
CA PHE A 60 -0.03 0.72 -12.67
C PHE A 60 1.14 0.34 -13.57
N ARG A 61 1.27 1.08 -14.68
CA ARG A 61 2.31 0.81 -15.68
C ARG A 61 3.60 1.59 -15.43
N GLU A 62 3.48 2.73 -14.77
CA GLU A 62 4.55 3.69 -14.57
C GLU A 62 4.61 4.14 -13.10
N PRO A 63 5.80 4.50 -12.58
CA PRO A 63 5.94 5.01 -11.23
C PRO A 63 5.20 6.34 -11.01
N SER A 64 4.24 6.38 -10.10
CA SER A 64 3.61 7.61 -9.62
C SER A 64 4.50 8.27 -8.56
N LYS A 65 4.85 9.54 -8.79
CA LYS A 65 5.65 10.35 -7.86
C LYS A 65 4.91 11.64 -7.51
N TYR A 66 5.00 12.09 -6.26
CA TYR A 66 4.38 13.34 -5.79
C TYR A 66 2.86 13.37 -5.90
N HIS A 67 2.20 12.23 -5.82
CA HIS A 67 0.75 12.18 -6.00
C HIS A 67 0.01 12.51 -4.69
N GLN A 68 -1.04 13.32 -4.75
CA GLN A 68 -1.98 13.53 -3.66
C GLN A 68 -3.36 13.01 -4.03
N LEU A 69 -3.73 11.86 -3.47
CA LEU A 69 -4.95 11.15 -3.83
C LEU A 69 -5.89 11.06 -2.63
N PHE A 70 -7.16 11.36 -2.88
CA PHE A 70 -8.19 11.42 -1.85
C PHE A 70 -9.39 10.59 -2.28
N ASN A 71 -9.91 9.77 -1.37
CA ASN A 71 -11.21 9.11 -1.54
C ASN A 71 -11.30 8.23 -2.81
N MET A 72 -10.24 7.51 -3.14
CA MET A 72 -10.17 6.63 -4.32
C MET A 72 -10.23 5.16 -3.93
N ASP A 73 -10.83 4.33 -4.78
CA ASP A 73 -10.84 2.88 -4.61
C ASP A 73 -9.94 2.20 -5.64
N PHE A 74 -8.77 1.76 -5.20
CA PHE A 74 -7.79 0.98 -5.95
C PHE A 74 -7.86 -0.52 -5.62
N SER A 75 -8.96 -1.01 -5.07
CA SER A 75 -9.09 -2.43 -4.72
C SER A 75 -8.85 -3.32 -5.94
N TYR A 76 -8.16 -4.43 -5.75
CA TYR A 76 -7.73 -5.36 -6.82
C TYR A 76 -6.76 -4.80 -7.87
N SER A 77 -6.27 -3.56 -7.72
CA SER A 77 -5.22 -2.99 -8.58
C SER A 77 -3.90 -3.77 -8.48
N TYR A 78 -2.97 -3.52 -9.42
CA TYR A 78 -1.68 -4.20 -9.46
C TYR A 78 -0.64 -3.40 -10.26
N SER A 79 0.64 -3.74 -10.05
CA SER A 79 1.73 -3.26 -10.90
C SER A 79 1.91 -4.16 -12.11
N LEU A 80 1.95 -3.57 -13.30
CA LEU A 80 2.25 -4.30 -14.53
C LEU A 80 3.77 -4.42 -14.70
N HIS A 81 4.26 -5.59 -15.11
CA HIS A 81 5.70 -5.87 -15.26
C HIS A 81 5.98 -6.65 -16.56
N GLU A 82 5.28 -6.28 -17.63
CA GLU A 82 5.38 -6.95 -18.93
C GLU A 82 5.49 -5.93 -20.07
N ILE A 83 5.86 -6.44 -21.25
CA ILE A 83 5.77 -5.70 -22.50
C ILE A 83 4.35 -5.84 -23.02
N THR A 84 3.71 -4.71 -23.33
CA THR A 84 2.44 -4.72 -24.07
C THR A 84 2.68 -4.24 -25.49
N GLU A 85 2.19 -4.99 -26.46
CA GLU A 85 2.24 -4.63 -27.88
C GLU A 85 1.65 -3.23 -28.11
N GLY A 86 2.33 -2.40 -28.88
CA GLY A 86 1.93 -1.00 -29.13
C GLY A 86 2.22 0.00 -28.01
N TYR A 87 2.51 -0.46 -26.78
CA TYR A 87 2.68 0.42 -25.61
C TYR A 87 4.03 0.31 -24.90
N GLY A 88 4.80 -0.75 -25.20
CA GLY A 88 6.17 -0.95 -24.71
C GLY A 88 6.26 -1.59 -23.33
N MET A 89 7.46 -1.55 -22.75
CA MET A 89 7.79 -2.14 -21.45
C MET A 89 7.19 -1.32 -20.29
N SER A 90 6.42 -1.98 -19.43
CA SER A 90 5.98 -1.40 -18.17
C SER A 90 7.09 -1.41 -17.11
N ARG A 91 7.18 -0.33 -16.34
CA ARG A 91 8.16 -0.18 -15.25
C ARG A 91 7.58 -0.53 -13.87
N GLY A 92 6.31 -0.92 -13.82
CA GLY A 92 5.55 -1.12 -12.59
C GLY A 92 5.18 0.18 -11.89
N GLY A 93 4.28 0.07 -10.92
CA GLY A 93 3.83 1.18 -10.11
C GLY A 93 4.82 1.57 -9.01
N SER A 94 4.63 2.78 -8.49
CA SER A 94 5.26 3.32 -7.29
C SER A 94 4.35 4.41 -6.73
N PHE A 95 4.40 4.66 -5.43
CA PHE A 95 3.80 5.84 -4.80
C PHE A 95 4.88 6.55 -4.00
N SER A 96 5.87 7.10 -4.71
CA SER A 96 6.98 7.80 -4.07
C SER A 96 6.59 9.25 -3.80
N TYR A 97 6.93 9.75 -2.62
CA TYR A 97 6.65 11.13 -2.21
C TYR A 97 5.16 11.45 -2.31
N SER A 98 4.30 10.45 -2.09
CA SER A 98 2.87 10.54 -2.37
C SER A 98 2.09 10.56 -1.06
N ILE A 99 1.07 11.40 -1.00
CA ILE A 99 0.13 11.50 0.11
C ILE A 99 -1.17 10.85 -0.34
N MET A 100 -1.74 9.99 0.49
CA MET A 100 -3.04 9.40 0.24
C MET A 100 -3.92 9.48 1.48
N GLU A 101 -5.18 9.83 1.27
CA GLU A 101 -6.16 9.97 2.35
C GLU A 101 -7.48 9.30 1.98
N GLY A 102 -7.96 8.41 2.85
CA GLY A 102 -9.23 7.74 2.64
C GLY A 102 -9.25 6.83 1.40
N CYS A 103 -8.11 6.30 0.97
CA CYS A 103 -8.02 5.44 -0.22
C CYS A 103 -8.15 3.95 0.14
N LEU A 104 -8.78 3.17 -0.75
CA LEU A 104 -8.92 1.72 -0.59
C LEU A 104 -7.93 0.98 -1.49
N PHE A 105 -7.25 -0.01 -0.93
CA PHE A 105 -6.29 -0.91 -1.59
C PHE A 105 -6.64 -2.37 -1.28
N ILE A 106 -7.92 -2.66 -1.07
CA ILE A 106 -8.38 -3.97 -0.63
C ILE A 106 -8.04 -5.00 -1.70
N HIS A 107 -7.35 -6.08 -1.33
CA HIS A 107 -6.84 -7.09 -2.27
C HIS A 107 -5.91 -6.57 -3.38
N ALA A 108 -5.41 -5.33 -3.28
CA ALA A 108 -4.47 -4.78 -4.26
C ALA A 108 -3.11 -5.47 -4.16
N GLU A 109 -2.38 -5.51 -5.28
CA GLU A 109 -0.97 -5.81 -5.31
C GLU A 109 -0.20 -4.49 -5.26
N MET A 110 0.38 -4.22 -4.09
CA MET A 110 1.00 -2.93 -3.79
C MET A 110 2.27 -2.73 -4.60
N PRO A 111 2.54 -1.50 -5.06
CA PRO A 111 3.72 -1.22 -5.86
C PRO A 111 5.02 -1.36 -5.06
N ALA A 112 6.15 -1.29 -5.77
CA ALA A 112 7.46 -1.60 -5.22
C ALA A 112 7.97 -0.58 -4.19
N ASN A 113 7.54 0.69 -4.26
CA ASN A 113 7.96 1.72 -3.30
C ASN A 113 6.78 2.58 -2.86
N LEU A 114 6.66 2.75 -1.55
CA LEU A 114 5.72 3.65 -0.89
C LEU A 114 6.52 4.65 -0.06
N SER A 115 6.33 5.95 -0.27
CA SER A 115 6.94 6.95 0.60
C SER A 115 6.08 8.19 0.80
N GLU A 116 6.35 8.88 1.90
CA GLU A 116 5.65 10.06 2.42
C GLU A 116 4.49 9.79 3.39
N LYS A 117 3.22 9.68 2.98
CA LYS A 117 2.13 9.58 3.97
C LYS A 117 0.86 8.89 3.47
N PHE A 118 0.25 8.08 4.33
CA PHE A 118 -1.06 7.46 4.11
C PHE A 118 -1.92 7.65 5.36
N THR A 119 -3.13 8.16 5.20
CA THR A 119 -4.07 8.44 6.30
C THR A 119 -5.43 7.82 5.99
N ASP A 120 -6.03 7.12 6.95
CA ASP A 120 -7.36 6.51 6.82
C ASP A 120 -7.49 5.58 5.59
N CYS A 121 -6.39 4.92 5.20
CA CYS A 121 -6.35 4.02 4.06
C CYS A 121 -6.59 2.56 4.47
N ASP A 122 -7.23 1.78 3.60
CA ASP A 122 -7.50 0.36 3.81
C ASP A 122 -6.66 -0.53 2.89
N PHE A 123 -5.71 -1.26 3.47
CA PHE A 123 -4.85 -2.25 2.81
C PHE A 123 -5.23 -3.69 3.18
N SER A 124 -6.46 -3.92 3.64
CA SER A 124 -6.90 -5.25 4.06
C SER A 124 -6.78 -6.25 2.92
N ASN A 125 -6.21 -7.41 3.22
CA ASN A 125 -5.90 -8.46 2.26
C ASN A 125 -4.98 -8.05 1.10
N ALA A 126 -4.37 -6.86 1.13
CA ALA A 126 -3.42 -6.42 0.11
C ALA A 126 -2.15 -7.28 0.15
N VAL A 127 -1.43 -7.31 -0.97
CA VAL A 127 -0.21 -8.08 -1.14
C VAL A 127 0.93 -7.12 -1.42
N PHE A 128 1.96 -7.18 -0.57
CA PHE A 128 3.19 -6.42 -0.70
C PHE A 128 4.29 -7.42 -1.07
N VAL A 129 4.79 -7.34 -2.29
CA VAL A 129 5.85 -8.24 -2.79
C VAL A 129 7.13 -7.45 -2.91
N SER A 130 8.06 -7.68 -1.97
CA SER A 130 9.34 -6.96 -1.92
C SER A 130 9.17 -5.42 -1.90
N THR A 131 8.04 -4.95 -1.37
CA THR A 131 7.74 -3.51 -1.29
C THR A 131 8.64 -2.85 -0.25
N ARG A 132 9.27 -1.74 -0.64
CA ARG A 132 9.97 -0.83 0.27
C ARG A 132 9.00 0.23 0.78
N ILE A 133 8.90 0.34 2.09
CA ILE A 133 8.00 1.26 2.79
C ILE A 133 8.84 2.27 3.56
N ASN A 134 8.74 3.54 3.17
CA ASN A 134 9.38 4.69 3.82
C ASN A 134 8.37 5.85 3.93
N ALA A 135 7.21 5.55 4.54
CA ALA A 135 6.07 6.45 4.66
C ALA A 135 5.50 6.39 6.07
N ASP A 136 4.82 7.45 6.48
CA ASP A 136 4.01 7.44 7.69
C ASP A 136 2.60 6.91 7.38
N PHE A 137 2.10 6.02 8.23
CA PHE A 137 0.74 5.49 8.16
C PHE A 137 -0.01 5.89 9.42
N ILE A 138 -1.15 6.54 9.24
CA ILE A 138 -2.00 7.01 10.33
C ILE A 138 -3.39 6.43 10.11
N SER A 139 -3.94 5.77 11.13
CA SER A 139 -5.29 5.20 11.10
C SER A 139 -5.53 4.25 9.91
N CYS A 140 -4.51 3.48 9.52
CA CYS A 140 -4.58 2.59 8.36
C CYS A 140 -4.89 1.14 8.76
N ASN A 141 -5.65 0.44 7.92
CA ASN A 141 -6.00 -0.96 8.12
C ASN A 141 -5.09 -1.88 7.28
N PHE A 142 -4.38 -2.81 7.92
CA PHE A 142 -3.56 -3.85 7.28
C PHE A 142 -4.05 -5.26 7.60
N THR A 143 -5.31 -5.41 8.03
CA THR A 143 -5.87 -6.71 8.42
C THR A 143 -5.72 -7.75 7.31
N ASN A 144 -5.21 -8.93 7.66
CA ASN A 144 -4.91 -10.01 6.70
C ASN A 144 -3.94 -9.65 5.55
N ALA A 145 -3.26 -8.50 5.61
CA ALA A 145 -2.31 -8.11 4.57
C ALA A 145 -1.13 -9.08 4.50
N LYS A 146 -0.67 -9.37 3.28
CA LYS A 146 0.49 -10.23 3.02
C LYS A 146 1.70 -9.35 2.82
N MET A 147 2.45 -9.13 3.89
CA MET A 147 3.59 -8.22 3.96
C MET A 147 4.88 -9.00 4.24
N LYS A 148 5.12 -10.06 3.47
CA LYS A 148 6.28 -10.93 3.66
C LYS A 148 7.50 -10.33 2.98
N ASP A 149 8.66 -10.43 3.61
CA ASP A 149 9.94 -9.95 3.07
C ASP A 149 9.92 -8.44 2.74
N VAL A 150 9.09 -7.64 3.44
CA VAL A 150 9.03 -6.18 3.23
C VAL A 150 10.14 -5.45 3.98
N LEU A 151 10.60 -4.33 3.43
CA LEU A 151 11.60 -3.46 4.07
C LEU A 151 10.92 -2.18 4.53
N VAL A 152 11.00 -1.88 5.82
CA VAL A 152 10.23 -0.81 6.44
C VAL A 152 11.15 0.11 7.25
N GLY A 153 11.07 1.41 6.94
CA GLY A 153 11.55 2.51 7.78
C GLY A 153 10.43 3.53 7.91
N ALA A 154 9.49 3.29 8.83
CA ALA A 154 8.20 3.99 8.84
C ALA A 154 7.69 4.25 10.25
N LYS A 155 6.76 5.21 10.35
CA LYS A 155 5.90 5.42 11.50
C LYS A 155 4.53 4.83 11.23
N PHE A 156 3.97 4.11 12.19
CA PHE A 156 2.59 3.62 12.19
C PHE A 156 1.89 4.13 13.45
N ILE A 157 0.77 4.82 13.29
CA ILE A 157 -0.02 5.37 14.39
C ILE A 157 -1.47 4.92 14.21
N ASN A 158 -2.06 4.32 15.24
CA ASN A 158 -3.45 3.83 15.22
C ASN A 158 -3.72 2.84 14.07
N CYS A 159 -2.74 2.01 13.70
CA CYS A 159 -2.87 1.06 12.59
C CYS A 159 -3.24 -0.35 13.09
N ASP A 160 -4.00 -1.08 12.29
CA ASP A 160 -4.39 -2.45 12.60
C ASP A 160 -3.67 -3.47 11.72
N PHE A 161 -2.84 -4.33 12.31
CA PHE A 161 -2.13 -5.42 11.63
C PHE A 161 -2.72 -6.80 11.93
N THR A 162 -3.97 -6.87 12.39
CA THR A 162 -4.61 -8.12 12.81
C THR A 162 -4.55 -9.16 11.70
N LYS A 163 -4.00 -10.35 12.01
CA LYS A 163 -3.77 -11.46 11.06
C LYS A 163 -2.87 -11.13 9.87
N ALA A 164 -2.19 -9.98 9.86
CA ALA A 164 -1.21 -9.65 8.84
C ALA A 164 -0.02 -10.62 8.91
N ASN A 165 0.64 -10.80 7.78
CA ASN A 165 1.82 -11.65 7.69
C ASN A 165 3.07 -10.81 7.43
N LEU A 166 3.87 -10.57 8.47
CA LEU A 166 5.15 -9.85 8.43
C LEU A 166 6.36 -10.80 8.44
N THR A 167 6.15 -12.09 8.16
CA THR A 167 7.21 -13.12 8.18
C THR A 167 8.41 -12.68 7.35
N LYS A 168 9.62 -12.80 7.91
CA LYS A 168 10.91 -12.41 7.29
C LYS A 168 11.07 -10.94 6.93
N SER A 169 10.15 -10.07 7.33
CA SER A 169 10.24 -8.65 7.04
C SER A 169 11.27 -7.95 7.92
N ALA A 170 11.83 -6.85 7.43
CA ALA A 170 12.74 -6.00 8.18
C ALA A 170 11.99 -4.73 8.61
N ILE A 171 11.54 -4.71 9.85
CA ILE A 171 10.85 -3.57 10.50
C ILE A 171 11.70 -3.00 11.63
N GLN A 172 13.01 -2.92 11.39
CA GLN A 172 14.02 -2.40 12.32
C GLN A 172 13.91 -0.88 12.43
N ARG A 173 14.12 -0.34 13.64
CA ARG A 173 14.06 1.11 13.93
C ARG A 173 12.75 1.77 13.49
N CYS A 174 11.66 1.02 13.48
CA CYS A 174 10.32 1.53 13.20
C CYS A 174 9.66 2.06 14.48
N TYR A 175 8.65 2.88 14.31
CA TYR A 175 7.84 3.41 15.41
C TYR A 175 6.39 2.98 15.24
N PHE A 176 5.82 2.38 16.28
CA PHE A 176 4.43 1.94 16.34
C PHE A 176 3.76 2.57 17.55
N GLU A 177 2.65 3.26 17.35
CA GLU A 177 1.88 3.91 18.42
C GLU A 177 0.42 3.51 18.32
N ASN A 178 -0.16 2.99 19.41
CA ASN A 178 -1.55 2.50 19.47
C ASN A 178 -1.89 1.50 18.34
N CYS A 179 -0.93 0.68 17.91
CA CYS A 179 -1.13 -0.31 16.86
C CYS A 179 -1.60 -1.67 17.41
N ILE A 180 -2.44 -2.36 16.64
CA ILE A 180 -2.96 -3.69 16.97
C ILE A 180 -2.17 -4.76 16.21
N PHE A 181 -1.79 -5.84 16.92
CA PHE A 181 -0.99 -6.94 16.37
C PHE A 181 -1.61 -8.32 16.63
N GLU A 182 -2.93 -8.40 16.84
CA GLU A 182 -3.60 -9.67 17.13
C GLU A 182 -3.39 -10.67 15.99
N ASP A 183 -2.96 -11.90 16.31
CA ASP A 183 -2.65 -12.95 15.32
C ASP A 183 -1.66 -12.58 14.20
N THR A 184 -0.94 -11.45 14.33
CA THR A 184 0.08 -11.06 13.34
C THR A 184 1.24 -12.05 13.36
N LYS A 185 1.73 -12.42 12.18
CA LYS A 185 2.85 -13.37 12.04
C LYS A 185 4.16 -12.60 11.95
N PHE A 186 4.99 -12.73 12.99
CA PHE A 186 6.33 -12.12 13.10
C PHE A 186 7.49 -13.11 12.91
N SER A 187 7.23 -14.30 12.35
CA SER A 187 8.26 -15.33 12.21
C SER A 187 9.46 -14.83 11.41
N ARG A 188 10.65 -14.86 12.03
CA ARG A 188 11.91 -14.35 11.45
C ARG A 188 11.87 -12.88 11.05
N THR A 189 10.96 -12.09 11.62
CA THR A 189 10.92 -10.65 11.41
C THR A 189 12.01 -9.99 12.25
N ASN A 190 12.73 -9.03 11.68
CA ASN A 190 13.68 -8.21 12.43
C ASN A 190 12.95 -6.98 12.97
N ILE A 191 12.89 -6.87 14.31
CA ILE A 191 12.24 -5.77 15.01
C ILE A 191 13.24 -4.91 15.81
N SER A 192 14.55 -5.14 15.66
CA SER A 192 15.58 -4.47 16.46
C SER A 192 15.51 -2.94 16.38
N GLY A 193 15.69 -2.29 17.53
CA GLY A 193 15.68 -0.84 17.67
C GLY A 193 14.29 -0.18 17.49
N SER A 194 13.23 -0.96 17.30
CA SER A 194 11.89 -0.43 17.14
C SER A 194 11.28 -0.01 18.47
N THR A 195 10.44 1.02 18.40
CA THR A 195 9.72 1.58 19.56
C THR A 195 8.23 1.29 19.39
N PHE A 196 7.63 0.73 20.43
CA PHE A 196 6.21 0.50 20.53
C PHE A 196 5.67 1.35 21.69
N VAL A 197 4.69 2.20 21.42
CA VAL A 197 4.04 3.10 22.40
C VAL A 197 2.57 2.72 22.50
N ASN A 198 2.09 2.35 23.68
CA ASN A 198 0.72 1.84 23.87
C ASN A 198 0.35 0.72 22.87
N ALA A 199 1.35 -0.04 22.46
CA ALA A 199 1.25 -1.13 21.50
C ALA A 199 2.24 -2.20 21.95
N ARG A 200 1.85 -3.47 21.92
CA ARG A 200 2.77 -4.55 22.26
C ARG A 200 2.38 -5.85 21.56
N PRO A 201 3.22 -6.37 20.65
CA PRO A 201 3.11 -7.77 20.20
C PRO A 201 3.22 -8.71 21.40
N SER A 202 2.52 -9.83 21.38
CA SER A 202 2.57 -10.80 22.47
C SER A 202 3.98 -11.41 22.62
N ASP A 203 4.30 -11.91 23.81
CA ASP A 203 5.61 -12.51 24.07
C ASP A 203 5.88 -13.70 23.12
N ALA A 204 4.85 -14.45 22.75
CA ALA A 204 4.95 -15.54 21.78
C ALA A 204 5.25 -15.05 20.35
N GLN A 205 4.82 -13.85 19.97
CA GLN A 205 5.17 -13.22 18.70
C GLN A 205 6.62 -12.73 18.73
N ILE A 206 7.01 -12.03 19.80
CA ILE A 206 8.37 -11.50 19.98
C ILE A 206 9.39 -12.65 19.97
N ALA A 207 9.10 -13.78 20.63
CA ALA A 207 9.96 -14.96 20.66
C ALA A 207 10.22 -15.59 19.27
N LYS A 208 9.41 -15.27 18.26
CA LYS A 208 9.57 -15.76 16.87
C LYS A 208 10.35 -14.81 15.97
N CYS A 209 10.70 -13.61 16.45
CA CYS A 209 11.50 -12.64 15.71
C CYS A 209 12.96 -13.09 15.59
N SER A 210 13.67 -12.63 14.56
CA SER A 210 15.08 -13.00 14.33
C SER A 210 16.08 -12.18 15.15
N SER A 211 15.72 -10.94 15.47
CA SER A 211 16.54 -10.00 16.24
C SER A 211 15.60 -8.99 16.91
N ALA A 212 15.77 -8.81 18.22
CA ALA A 212 14.86 -8.06 19.08
C ALA A 212 15.63 -7.21 20.11
N ASP A 213 16.86 -6.80 19.77
CA ASP A 213 17.69 -5.98 20.65
C ASP A 213 17.27 -4.50 20.57
N ASN A 214 17.48 -3.75 21.66
CA ASN A 214 17.16 -2.33 21.76
C ASN A 214 15.68 -1.99 21.51
N LEU A 215 14.77 -2.93 21.82
CA LEU A 215 13.34 -2.68 21.80
C LEU A 215 12.92 -1.73 22.93
N LYS A 216 12.02 -0.82 22.61
CA LYS A 216 11.38 0.07 23.58
C LYS A 216 9.88 -0.20 23.59
N PHE A 217 9.35 -0.44 24.78
CA PHE A 217 7.91 -0.49 25.03
C PHE A 217 7.61 0.65 26.01
N LEU A 218 6.79 1.61 25.57
CA LEU A 218 6.43 2.83 26.30
C LEU A 218 4.92 2.92 26.52
#